data_AF-A0A2B7WR61-F1
#
_entry.id   AF-A0A2B7WR61-F1
#
_cell.length_a   1.000
_cell.length_b   1.000
_cell.length_c   1.000
_cell.angle_alpha   90.00
_cell.angle_beta   90.00
_cell.angle_gamma   90.00
#
_symmetry.space_group_name_H-M   'P 1'
#
loop_
_entity.id
_entity.type
_entity.pdbx_description
1 polymer ?
#
loop_
_entity_poly.entity_id
_entity_poly.type
_entity_poly.pdbx_seq_one_letter_code
_entity_poly.pdbx_strand_id
1 'polypeptide(L)'
;MFGRTNHARPSLPLAVADGLFSVSAGWAATSLYARRSLKFIIALVSLFLLLACFALFYSPTTFRRAPSPSFANSQDDRTPTPLAKENNITDNQHHHLVVTTTTAAAAAAAAATTTIPFLSLTAHPSLLPSSSSLTPQPARPGPTKPANFKIVAVIFYGRPDRVEILDCYLKRNLVANGGWLDEVYWAPNTDNQADLDWLDKLVPTSPSYKRITVQSEEKGYAKIWDSSVTDPDTLYIKIDDDIIFIDDNAIPKLVSLKLEHDHSFLVSANVVNGAPLPYHHYRTGAIRPYLPELAPPKDSIIINNNYYYNNTNTNTNTTNSNVTSLRKPTWRASQLPYWEGPDDFEFPLDVGNAPYVNHRWLPVHNPNKTAIYRTPIQHALCSPWKENRGKWSLAAQQHFSFLESLERNTTDVYDFARRGVWDMGFERISINFIAIWGRDVIDHLPLVDDEGMLTKSIPKRLRRPVLVATGALASHYAFASQVNDLMQTDILSRYRAYANDLICPGTLP
;
A
#
# COMPACT_ATOMS: atom_id res chain seq x y z
N MET A 1 75.33 -44.59 6.94
CA MET A 1 75.53 -45.63 7.98
C MET A 1 74.16 -46.14 8.41
N PHE A 2 73.88 -47.42 8.13
CA PHE A 2 72.88 -48.40 8.67
C PHE A 2 71.52 -47.91 9.21
N GLY A 3 70.36 -48.55 8.98
CA GLY A 3 70.03 -49.88 8.45
C GLY A 3 68.65 -50.34 8.98
N ARG A 4 67.89 -51.07 8.16
CA ARG A 4 66.56 -51.73 8.36
C ARG A 4 66.44 -52.59 9.63
N THR A 5 65.19 -52.86 10.10
CA THR A 5 64.45 -54.15 9.95
C THR A 5 63.04 -54.17 10.57
N ASN A 6 62.14 -54.93 9.93
CA ASN A 6 60.80 -55.37 10.37
C ASN A 6 60.89 -56.49 11.43
N HIS A 7 59.85 -56.67 12.27
CA HIS A 7 59.15 -57.97 12.44
C HIS A 7 57.87 -57.90 13.32
N ALA A 8 56.93 -58.76 12.91
CA ALA A 8 55.55 -59.08 13.34
C ALA A 8 55.23 -59.38 14.82
N ARG A 9 53.93 -59.27 15.18
CA ARG A 9 53.21 -60.12 16.16
C ARG A 9 51.67 -59.91 16.13
N PRO A 10 50.82 -60.79 16.70
CA PRO A 10 50.12 -61.87 15.99
C PRO A 10 48.59 -61.71 15.93
N SER A 11 47.96 -62.55 15.10
CA SER A 11 46.51 -62.75 14.95
C SER A 11 45.86 -63.43 16.17
N LEU A 12 44.74 -62.88 16.65
CA LEU A 12 43.81 -63.51 17.59
C LEU A 12 42.63 -64.15 16.84
N PRO A 13 42.02 -65.25 17.34
CA PRO A 13 41.12 -66.09 16.55
C PRO A 13 39.69 -65.54 16.47
N LEU A 14 39.17 -65.60 15.24
CA LEU A 14 37.84 -65.25 14.78
C LEU A 14 36.82 -66.34 15.21
N ALA A 15 36.41 -66.36 16.49
CA ALA A 15 35.35 -67.30 16.92
C ALA A 15 34.50 -66.86 18.13
N VAL A 16 34.70 -65.65 18.67
CA VAL A 16 33.93 -65.17 19.85
C VAL A 16 33.16 -63.86 19.57
N ALA A 17 33.29 -63.28 18.37
CA ALA A 17 32.58 -62.05 18.00
C ALA A 17 31.17 -62.30 17.41
N ASP A 18 30.89 -63.47 16.82
CA ASP A 18 29.64 -63.68 16.07
C ASP A 18 28.43 -64.06 16.95
N GLY A 19 28.64 -64.44 18.22
CA GLY A 19 27.55 -64.76 19.15
C GLY A 19 26.90 -63.55 19.81
N LEU A 20 27.63 -62.43 19.97
CA LEU A 20 27.16 -61.25 20.69
C LEU A 20 26.46 -60.22 19.79
N PHE A 21 26.69 -60.27 18.48
CA PHE A 21 26.00 -59.40 17.51
C PHE A 21 24.61 -59.89 17.08
N SER A 22 24.31 -61.18 17.25
CA SER A 22 23.01 -61.75 16.85
C SER A 22 21.90 -61.47 17.87
N VAL A 23 22.24 -61.38 19.17
CA VAL A 23 21.26 -61.11 20.25
C VAL A 23 20.87 -59.62 20.33
N SER A 24 21.79 -58.70 20.00
CA SER A 24 21.50 -57.25 19.99
C SER A 24 20.68 -56.78 18.78
N ALA A 25 20.85 -57.44 17.62
CA ALA A 25 20.07 -57.15 16.41
C ALA A 25 18.60 -57.57 16.52
N GLY A 26 18.31 -58.69 17.21
CA GLY A 26 16.94 -59.17 17.44
C GLY A 26 16.08 -58.26 18.32
N TRP A 27 16.69 -57.60 19.32
CA TRP A 27 16.01 -56.64 20.20
C TRP A 27 15.77 -55.28 19.52
N ALA A 28 16.70 -54.82 18.68
CA ALA A 28 16.51 -53.59 17.91
C ALA A 28 15.38 -53.73 16.88
N ALA A 29 15.32 -54.87 16.16
CA ALA A 29 14.31 -55.12 15.14
C ALA A 29 12.88 -55.26 15.70
N THR A 30 12.71 -55.93 16.84
CA THR A 30 11.41 -56.06 17.53
C THR A 30 10.93 -54.72 18.13
N SER A 31 11.83 -53.88 18.64
CA SER A 31 11.48 -52.54 19.14
C SER A 31 11.09 -51.54 18.03
N LEU A 32 11.71 -51.65 16.84
CA LEU A 32 11.38 -50.84 15.66
C LEU A 32 10.06 -51.26 15.02
N TYR A 33 9.75 -52.56 14.99
CA TYR A 33 8.45 -53.05 14.52
C TYR A 33 7.29 -52.61 15.44
N ALA A 34 7.48 -52.66 16.76
CA ALA A 34 6.50 -52.19 17.74
C ALA A 34 6.27 -50.66 17.68
N ARG A 35 7.30 -49.86 17.39
CA ARG A 35 7.16 -48.41 17.21
C ARG A 35 6.50 -48.03 15.89
N ARG A 36 6.70 -48.80 14.81
CA ARG A 36 5.99 -48.60 13.54
C ARG A 36 4.53 -49.03 13.64
N SER A 37 4.23 -50.15 14.30
CA SER A 37 2.83 -50.59 14.50
C SER A 37 2.04 -49.63 15.37
N LEU A 38 2.63 -49.07 16.43
CA LEU A 38 1.95 -48.08 17.29
C LEU A 38 1.64 -46.78 16.53
N LYS A 39 2.54 -46.30 15.67
CA LYS A 39 2.29 -45.12 14.82
C LYS A 39 1.17 -45.38 13.81
N PHE A 40 1.11 -46.59 13.23
CA PHE A 40 0.03 -46.98 12.33
C PHE A 40 -1.32 -47.07 13.06
N ILE A 41 -1.35 -47.61 14.28
CA ILE A 41 -2.56 -47.67 15.10
C ILE A 41 -3.04 -46.27 15.48
N ILE A 42 -2.15 -45.37 15.90
CA ILE A 42 -2.50 -43.98 16.20
C ILE A 42 -3.07 -43.27 14.97
N ALA A 43 -2.46 -43.46 13.79
CA ALA A 43 -2.96 -42.89 12.55
C ALA A 43 -4.35 -43.41 12.17
N LEU A 44 -4.60 -44.71 12.32
CA LEU A 44 -5.90 -45.34 12.07
C LEU A 44 -6.98 -44.84 13.05
N VAL A 45 -6.66 -44.74 14.34
CA VAL A 45 -7.58 -44.21 15.36
C VAL A 45 -7.89 -42.73 15.10
N SER A 46 -6.89 -41.95 14.67
CA SER A 46 -7.06 -40.53 14.37
C SER A 46 -7.94 -40.32 13.13
N LEU A 47 -7.75 -41.15 12.10
CA LEU A 47 -8.59 -41.16 10.90
C LEU A 47 -10.04 -41.58 11.22
N PHE A 48 -10.21 -42.59 12.08
CA PHE A 48 -11.53 -43.05 12.50
C PHE A 48 -12.29 -41.98 13.32
N LEU A 49 -11.59 -41.29 14.23
CA LEU A 49 -12.15 -40.16 14.98
C LEU A 49 -12.55 -39.00 14.05
N LEU A 50 -11.73 -38.69 13.04
CA LEU A 50 -12.04 -37.66 12.04
C LEU A 50 -13.29 -38.01 11.23
N LEU A 51 -13.42 -39.27 10.80
CA LEU A 51 -14.60 -39.75 10.08
C LEU A 51 -15.86 -39.76 10.97
N ALA A 52 -15.73 -40.12 12.24
CA ALA A 52 -16.82 -40.06 13.20
C ALA A 52 -17.28 -38.61 13.46
N CYS A 53 -16.34 -37.66 13.60
CA CYS A 53 -16.65 -36.23 13.69
C CYS A 53 -17.34 -35.72 12.42
N PHE A 54 -16.90 -36.16 11.24
CA PHE A 54 -17.53 -35.78 9.97
C PHE A 54 -18.97 -36.32 9.86
N ALA A 55 -19.21 -37.56 10.28
CA ALA A 55 -20.53 -38.18 10.29
C ALA A 55 -21.50 -37.55 11.31
N LEU A 56 -20.98 -37.06 12.44
CA LEU A 56 -21.74 -36.29 13.43
C LEU A 56 -22.08 -34.87 12.91
N PHE A 57 -21.18 -34.23 12.15
CA PHE A 57 -21.42 -32.91 11.57
C PHE A 57 -22.39 -32.94 10.37
N TYR A 58 -22.51 -34.08 9.68
CA TYR A 58 -23.30 -34.21 8.45
C TYR A 58 -24.53 -35.13 8.56
N SER A 59 -24.93 -35.58 9.75
CA SER A 59 -26.22 -36.28 9.91
C SER A 59 -27.38 -35.28 9.84
N PRO A 60 -28.20 -35.27 8.76
CA PRO A 60 -29.26 -34.29 8.60
C PRO A 60 -30.55 -34.85 9.20
N THR A 61 -30.75 -34.63 10.49
CA THR A 61 -32.09 -34.74 11.07
C THR A 61 -32.34 -33.56 11.98
N THR A 62 -33.51 -32.95 11.79
CA THR A 62 -34.15 -31.85 12.54
C THR A 62 -33.71 -30.41 12.23
N PHE A 63 -34.16 -29.91 11.07
CA PHE A 63 -34.86 -28.62 10.99
C PHE A 63 -35.91 -28.70 9.87
N ARG A 64 -37.09 -29.28 10.18
CA ARG A 64 -38.31 -29.04 9.39
C ARG A 64 -38.82 -27.65 9.75
N ARG A 65 -38.81 -26.72 8.81
CA ARG A 65 -39.65 -25.51 8.86
C ARG A 65 -40.75 -25.65 7.80
N ALA A 66 -41.97 -25.36 8.22
CA ALA A 66 -43.20 -25.56 7.45
C ALA A 66 -43.26 -24.70 6.17
N PRO A 67 -43.97 -25.15 5.12
CA PRO A 67 -44.17 -24.37 3.90
C PRO A 67 -45.24 -23.29 4.11
N SER A 68 -44.93 -22.06 3.72
CA SER A 68 -45.92 -20.99 3.53
C SER A 68 -46.32 -20.89 2.05
N PRO A 69 -47.54 -20.45 1.74
CA PRO A 69 -48.24 -20.85 0.52
C PRO A 69 -47.86 -20.05 -0.74
N SER A 70 -48.02 -20.73 -1.85
CA SER A 70 -47.89 -20.32 -3.25
C SER A 70 -48.80 -19.16 -3.67
N PHE A 71 -48.28 -18.26 -4.51
CA PHE A 71 -49.06 -17.64 -5.58
C PHE A 71 -48.25 -17.54 -6.88
N ALA A 72 -48.98 -17.70 -7.98
CA ALA A 72 -48.61 -18.13 -9.32
C ALA A 72 -47.71 -17.21 -10.19
N ASN A 73 -46.87 -17.87 -10.99
CA ASN A 73 -46.55 -17.71 -12.43
C ASN A 73 -46.72 -16.35 -13.12
N SER A 74 -45.66 -15.93 -13.83
CA SER A 74 -45.66 -16.04 -15.30
C SER A 74 -44.25 -16.31 -15.84
N GLN A 75 -44.13 -17.39 -16.61
CA GLN A 75 -43.01 -17.67 -17.50
C GLN A 75 -42.86 -16.56 -18.54
N ASP A 76 -41.63 -16.22 -18.89
CA ASP A 76 -41.28 -16.21 -20.31
C ASP A 76 -39.82 -16.65 -20.51
N ASP A 77 -39.71 -17.59 -21.43
CA ASP A 77 -38.55 -18.38 -21.81
C ASP A 77 -37.89 -17.70 -23.02
N ARG A 78 -36.56 -17.54 -23.00
CA ARG A 78 -35.74 -17.37 -24.22
C ARG A 78 -34.26 -17.59 -23.91
N THR A 79 -33.74 -18.64 -24.54
CA THR A 79 -32.33 -19.06 -24.61
C THR A 79 -31.49 -18.07 -25.46
N PRO A 80 -30.16 -18.02 -25.29
CA PRO A 80 -29.29 -17.00 -25.91
C PRO A 80 -28.52 -17.48 -27.15
N THR A 81 -28.21 -16.57 -28.07
CA THR A 81 -27.18 -16.72 -29.14
C THR A 81 -26.59 -15.35 -29.52
N PRO A 82 -25.42 -15.25 -30.19
CA PRO A 82 -24.30 -14.43 -29.69
C PRO A 82 -23.84 -13.28 -30.62
N LEU A 83 -23.07 -12.37 -30.01
CA LEU A 83 -22.03 -11.47 -30.57
C LEU A 83 -22.38 -10.54 -31.75
N ALA A 84 -22.34 -9.23 -31.49
CA ALA A 84 -21.80 -8.23 -32.42
C ALA A 84 -21.18 -7.04 -31.68
N LYS A 85 -20.04 -6.58 -32.20
CA LYS A 85 -19.31 -5.35 -31.88
C LYS A 85 -20.19 -4.13 -32.15
N GLU A 86 -20.09 -3.07 -31.34
CA GLU A 86 -19.91 -1.71 -31.87
C GLU A 86 -19.47 -0.68 -30.81
N ASN A 87 -19.09 0.47 -31.34
CA ASN A 87 -18.22 1.50 -30.79
C ASN A 87 -18.96 2.56 -29.96
N ASN A 88 -18.16 3.38 -29.27
CA ASN A 88 -18.38 4.81 -28.95
C ASN A 88 -19.79 5.27 -28.58
N ILE A 89 -20.05 5.41 -27.27
CA ILE A 89 -20.95 6.46 -26.78
C ILE A 89 -20.31 7.11 -25.55
N THR A 90 -19.90 8.37 -25.71
CA THR A 90 -19.77 9.36 -24.65
C THR A 90 -21.17 9.70 -24.13
N ASP A 91 -21.47 9.40 -22.87
CA ASP A 91 -22.58 10.05 -22.17
C ASP A 91 -22.12 10.47 -20.77
N ASN A 92 -21.92 11.79 -20.62
CA ASN A 92 -21.68 12.45 -19.35
C ASN A 92 -23.03 12.67 -18.68
N GLN A 93 -23.45 11.75 -17.81
CA GLN A 93 -24.52 12.03 -16.85
C GLN A 93 -23.92 12.37 -15.48
N HIS A 94 -23.90 13.67 -15.18
CA HIS A 94 -23.60 14.21 -13.85
C HIS A 94 -24.75 13.87 -12.88
N HIS A 95 -24.60 12.79 -12.12
CA HIS A 95 -25.44 12.55 -10.95
C HIS A 95 -24.91 13.37 -9.76
N HIS A 96 -25.46 14.57 -9.56
CA HIS A 96 -25.32 15.30 -8.30
C HIS A 96 -26.16 14.62 -7.21
N LEU A 97 -25.54 14.30 -6.07
CA LEU A 97 -26.24 13.83 -4.88
C LEU A 97 -27.08 14.98 -4.30
N VAL A 98 -28.38 14.97 -4.54
CA VAL A 98 -29.33 15.87 -3.88
C VAL A 98 -29.77 15.20 -2.57
N VAL A 99 -29.22 15.64 -1.45
CA VAL A 99 -29.67 15.21 -0.12
C VAL A 99 -30.80 16.13 0.33
N THR A 100 -32.04 15.65 0.26
CA THR A 100 -33.21 16.30 0.85
C THR A 100 -33.25 16.03 2.35
N THR A 101 -33.04 17.06 3.17
CA THR A 101 -33.21 16.97 4.63
C THR A 101 -34.70 17.09 4.97
N THR A 102 -35.34 16.00 5.37
CA THR A 102 -36.64 16.02 6.03
C THR A 102 -36.45 16.13 7.55
N THR A 103 -36.85 17.27 8.10
CA THR A 103 -36.96 17.48 9.55
C THR A 103 -38.15 16.69 10.10
N ALA A 104 -37.88 15.66 10.91
CA ALA A 104 -38.90 15.00 11.72
C ALA A 104 -38.59 15.24 13.21
N ALA A 105 -39.50 15.94 13.88
CA ALA A 105 -39.47 16.19 15.31
C ALA A 105 -39.71 14.87 16.08
N ALA A 106 -38.77 14.49 16.94
CA ALA A 106 -38.92 13.34 17.83
C ALA A 106 -39.46 13.79 19.19
N ALA A 107 -40.65 13.28 19.53
CA ALA A 107 -41.31 13.45 20.82
C ALA A 107 -40.57 12.68 21.92
N ALA A 108 -40.47 13.30 23.10
CA ALA A 108 -39.89 12.74 24.30
C ALA A 108 -40.74 11.59 24.87
N ALA A 109 -40.11 10.47 25.22
CA ALA A 109 -40.67 9.46 26.09
C ALA A 109 -39.63 9.04 27.14
N ALA A 110 -39.93 9.35 28.39
CA ALA A 110 -39.15 9.00 29.57
C ALA A 110 -39.26 7.50 29.85
N ALA A 111 -38.12 6.85 30.13
CA ALA A 111 -38.09 5.51 30.71
C ALA A 111 -37.05 5.44 31.83
N ALA A 112 -37.50 4.82 32.93
CA ALA A 112 -36.96 4.90 34.26
C ALA A 112 -35.61 4.20 34.47
N THR A 113 -34.87 4.75 35.43
CA THR A 113 -33.56 4.34 35.93
C THR A 113 -33.65 3.09 36.80
N THR A 114 -32.79 2.09 36.55
CA THR A 114 -32.49 1.02 37.51
C THR A 114 -30.98 0.95 37.70
N THR A 115 -30.52 1.30 38.90
CA THR A 115 -29.12 1.34 39.32
C THR A 115 -28.65 -0.03 39.82
N ILE A 116 -27.51 -0.51 39.31
CA ILE A 116 -26.72 -1.61 39.90
C ILE A 116 -25.33 -1.04 40.22
N PRO A 117 -24.76 -1.26 41.42
CA PRO A 117 -23.50 -0.65 41.79
C PRO A 117 -22.34 -1.43 41.16
N PHE A 118 -21.57 -0.78 40.29
CA PHE A 118 -20.28 -1.29 39.84
C PHE A 118 -19.16 -0.61 40.62
N LEU A 119 -18.28 -1.44 41.18
CA LEU A 119 -17.07 -1.08 41.90
C LEU A 119 -16.17 -0.17 41.04
N SER A 120 -15.79 0.96 41.63
CA SER A 120 -14.88 1.95 41.08
C SER A 120 -13.46 1.38 41.01
N LEU A 121 -12.94 1.19 39.79
CA LEU A 121 -11.50 1.28 39.54
C LEU A 121 -11.24 2.63 38.87
N THR A 122 -10.51 3.47 39.59
CA THR A 122 -10.02 4.77 39.16
C THR A 122 -9.16 4.64 37.90
N ALA A 123 -9.68 5.05 36.75
CA ALA A 123 -8.87 5.34 35.57
C ALA A 123 -8.27 6.73 35.76
N HIS A 124 -6.95 6.79 35.91
CA HIS A 124 -6.21 8.06 35.85
C HIS A 124 -6.46 8.74 34.49
N PRO A 125 -6.75 10.05 34.45
CA PRO A 125 -6.84 10.77 33.19
C PRO A 125 -5.45 10.82 32.56
N SER A 126 -5.28 10.11 31.44
CA SER A 126 -4.13 10.26 30.58
C SER A 126 -4.11 11.70 30.07
N LEU A 127 -3.18 12.49 30.61
CA LEU A 127 -2.82 13.80 30.09
C LEU A 127 -2.51 13.67 28.59
N LEU A 128 -3.33 14.29 27.75
CA LEU A 128 -3.00 14.57 26.37
C LEU A 128 -1.65 15.32 26.36
N PRO A 129 -0.62 14.86 25.62
CA PRO A 129 0.57 15.66 25.47
C PRO A 129 0.17 16.93 24.70
N SER A 130 0.42 18.06 25.36
CA SER A 130 0.41 19.40 24.77
C SER A 130 1.17 19.39 23.46
N SER A 131 0.63 20.08 22.45
CA SER A 131 1.19 20.31 21.12
C SER A 131 2.70 20.56 21.16
N SER A 132 3.49 19.50 21.04
CA SER A 132 4.92 19.61 20.79
C SER A 132 5.07 20.03 19.34
N SER A 133 5.60 21.23 19.13
CA SER A 133 6.13 21.66 17.85
C SER A 133 7.07 20.58 17.35
N LEU A 134 6.63 19.82 16.35
CA LEU A 134 7.52 18.92 15.62
C LEU A 134 8.52 19.83 14.91
N THR A 135 9.73 19.93 15.47
CA THR A 135 10.86 20.56 14.79
C THR A 135 11.16 19.78 13.50
N PRO A 136 11.70 20.42 12.45
CA PRO A 136 12.16 19.73 11.25
C PRO A 136 12.97 18.50 11.65
N GLN A 137 12.54 17.30 11.22
CA GLN A 137 13.20 16.09 11.66
C GLN A 137 14.56 16.01 10.95
N PRO A 138 15.70 16.05 11.67
CA PRO A 138 16.96 15.66 11.06
C PRO A 138 16.81 14.23 10.54
N ALA A 139 17.42 13.92 9.39
CA ALA A 139 17.48 12.55 8.89
C ALA A 139 17.96 11.65 10.03
N ARG A 140 17.16 10.68 10.45
CA ARG A 140 17.59 9.74 11.50
C ARG A 140 18.86 9.06 11.01
N PRO A 141 19.89 8.85 11.87
CA PRO A 141 21.09 8.12 11.46
C PRO A 141 20.69 6.69 11.08
N GLY A 142 20.50 6.49 9.78
CA GLY A 142 20.13 5.21 9.19
C GLY A 142 21.35 4.30 9.01
N PRO A 143 21.13 3.05 8.60
CA PRO A 143 22.22 2.17 8.19
C PRO A 143 23.03 2.82 7.07
N THR A 144 24.32 2.53 7.01
CA THR A 144 25.23 3.05 5.98
C THR A 144 24.88 2.46 4.61
N LYS A 145 24.93 3.29 3.56
CA LYS A 145 24.74 2.83 2.19
C LYS A 145 25.69 1.65 1.87
N PRO A 146 25.19 0.55 1.28
CA PRO A 146 26.03 -0.54 0.79
C PRO A 146 27.06 -0.06 -0.23
N ALA A 147 28.26 -0.65 -0.19
CA ALA A 147 29.36 -0.33 -1.10
C ALA A 147 29.31 -1.17 -2.40
N ASN A 148 30.11 -0.76 -3.39
CA ASN A 148 30.45 -1.51 -4.61
C ASN A 148 29.42 -1.50 -5.76
N PHE A 149 28.32 -0.78 -5.65
CA PHE A 149 27.37 -0.58 -6.76
C PHE A 149 26.65 0.77 -6.63
N LYS A 150 26.06 1.21 -7.75
CA LYS A 150 25.23 2.42 -7.78
C LYS A 150 23.79 2.10 -7.43
N ILE A 151 23.15 3.02 -6.72
CA ILE A 151 21.72 3.04 -6.45
C ILE A 151 21.14 4.27 -7.15
N VAL A 152 20.32 4.06 -8.18
CA VAL A 152 19.79 5.13 -9.02
C VAL A 152 18.27 5.13 -8.94
N ALA A 153 17.69 6.26 -8.55
CA ALA A 153 16.24 6.42 -8.67
C ALA A 153 15.87 6.76 -10.12
N VAL A 154 14.82 6.16 -10.66
CA VAL A 154 14.30 6.44 -12.01
C VAL A 154 12.85 6.89 -11.88
N ILE A 155 12.57 8.11 -12.36
CA ILE A 155 11.25 8.73 -12.30
C ILE A 155 10.74 8.87 -13.73
N PHE A 156 9.54 8.34 -13.99
CA PHE A 156 8.83 8.60 -15.25
C PHE A 156 8.00 9.86 -15.03
N TYR A 157 8.52 10.97 -15.53
CA TYR A 157 8.08 12.30 -15.18
C TYR A 157 6.95 12.79 -16.08
N GLY A 158 5.88 13.33 -15.49
CA GLY A 158 4.86 14.06 -16.24
C GLY A 158 4.03 15.06 -15.43
N ARG A 159 4.19 15.16 -14.10
CA ARG A 159 3.26 15.90 -13.23
C ARG A 159 3.98 16.81 -12.22
N PRO A 160 4.26 18.08 -12.57
CA PRO A 160 5.01 19.01 -11.71
C PRO A 160 4.42 19.22 -10.30
N ASP A 161 3.10 19.27 -10.19
CA ASP A 161 2.35 19.54 -8.95
C ASP A 161 2.55 18.48 -7.86
N ARG A 162 2.95 17.27 -8.27
CA ARG A 162 3.28 16.15 -7.38
C ARG A 162 4.77 16.02 -7.20
N VAL A 163 5.52 16.26 -8.28
CA VAL A 163 6.98 16.19 -8.29
C VAL A 163 7.62 17.23 -7.37
N GLU A 164 7.00 18.40 -7.18
CA GLU A 164 7.48 19.36 -6.18
C GLU A 164 7.55 18.77 -4.77
N ILE A 165 6.61 17.88 -4.39
CA ILE A 165 6.64 17.17 -3.12
C ILE A 165 7.70 16.06 -3.16
N LEU A 166 7.72 15.26 -4.24
CA LEU A 166 8.66 14.16 -4.40
C LEU A 166 10.12 14.62 -4.37
N ASP A 167 10.45 15.76 -4.98
CA ASP A 167 11.81 16.33 -5.00
C ASP A 167 12.38 16.51 -3.59
N CYS A 168 11.56 16.92 -2.62
CA CYS A 168 12.00 17.04 -1.23
C CYS A 168 12.49 15.71 -0.67
N TYR A 169 11.79 14.62 -0.94
CA TYR A 169 12.19 13.29 -0.48
C TYR A 169 13.37 12.74 -1.26
N LEU A 170 13.44 12.98 -2.58
CA LEU A 170 14.58 12.56 -3.41
C LEU A 170 15.87 13.24 -2.96
N LYS A 171 15.85 14.57 -2.77
CA LYS A 171 17.00 15.33 -2.25
C LYS A 171 17.44 14.80 -0.89
N ARG A 172 16.52 14.58 0.04
CA ARG A 172 16.82 14.01 1.36
C ARG A 172 17.46 12.63 1.28
N ASN A 173 17.13 11.85 0.26
CA ASN A 173 17.67 10.51 0.05
C ASN A 173 18.93 10.46 -0.84
N LEU A 174 19.45 11.59 -1.32
CA LEU A 174 20.75 11.63 -2.02
C LEU A 174 21.90 11.32 -1.05
N VAL A 175 22.93 10.62 -1.53
CA VAL A 175 24.17 10.36 -0.78
C VAL A 175 24.80 11.66 -0.26
N ALA A 176 24.77 12.73 -1.06
CA ALA A 176 25.25 14.06 -0.66
C ALA A 176 24.54 14.62 0.59
N ASN A 177 23.33 14.14 0.89
CA ASN A 177 22.50 14.56 2.02
C ASN A 177 22.33 13.44 3.07
N GLY A 178 23.18 12.40 3.04
CA GLY A 178 23.16 11.29 4.00
C GLY A 178 22.21 10.13 3.65
N GLY A 179 21.57 10.16 2.48
CA GLY A 179 20.75 9.07 1.97
C GLY A 179 21.54 8.03 1.16
N TRP A 180 20.82 7.21 0.39
CA TRP A 180 21.39 6.05 -0.34
C TRP A 180 21.39 6.21 -1.86
N LEU A 181 20.73 7.22 -2.42
CA LEU A 181 20.66 7.46 -3.86
C LEU A 181 21.93 8.16 -4.35
N ASP A 182 22.66 7.54 -5.28
CA ASP A 182 23.80 8.18 -5.93
C ASP A 182 23.32 9.23 -6.94
N GLU A 183 22.30 8.86 -7.72
CA GLU A 183 21.78 9.65 -8.82
C GLU A 183 20.25 9.49 -8.93
N VAL A 184 19.62 10.47 -9.59
CA VAL A 184 18.19 10.47 -9.91
C VAL A 184 18.02 10.75 -11.40
N TYR A 185 17.41 9.81 -12.10
CA TYR A 185 17.15 9.85 -13.53
C TYR A 185 15.70 10.28 -13.76
N TRP A 186 15.53 11.41 -14.43
CA TRP A 186 14.26 11.96 -14.84
C TRP A 186 14.01 11.60 -16.30
N ALA A 187 13.11 10.66 -16.54
CA ALA A 187 12.71 10.22 -17.87
C ALA A 187 11.36 10.89 -18.23
N PRO A 188 11.34 11.88 -19.14
CA PRO A 188 10.10 12.58 -19.48
C PRO A 188 9.10 11.66 -20.18
N ASN A 189 7.89 11.57 -19.62
CA ASN A 189 6.74 10.83 -20.14
C ASN A 189 5.52 11.75 -20.28
N THR A 190 5.74 12.94 -20.83
CA THR A 190 4.71 13.94 -21.13
C THR A 190 5.07 14.66 -22.44
N ASP A 191 4.05 15.16 -23.13
CA ASP A 191 4.17 16.05 -24.29
C ASP A 191 3.85 17.51 -23.95
N ASN A 192 3.42 17.78 -22.71
CA ASN A 192 3.09 19.13 -22.27
C ASN A 192 4.37 19.96 -22.09
N GLN A 193 4.51 21.01 -22.91
CA GLN A 193 5.68 21.86 -22.90
C GLN A 193 5.89 22.56 -21.54
N ALA A 194 4.83 22.96 -20.85
CA ALA A 194 4.96 23.61 -19.54
C ALA A 194 5.57 22.66 -18.49
N ASP A 195 5.21 21.37 -18.56
CA ASP A 195 5.76 20.34 -17.68
C ASP A 195 7.23 20.07 -18.03
N LEU A 196 7.59 20.06 -19.32
CA LEU A 196 8.98 19.91 -19.76
C LEU A 196 9.85 21.10 -19.33
N ASP A 197 9.34 22.33 -19.49
CA ASP A 197 10.02 23.56 -19.05
C ASP A 197 10.22 23.60 -17.53
N TRP A 198 9.28 23.03 -16.77
CA TRP A 198 9.43 22.86 -15.32
C TRP A 198 10.54 21.87 -14.99
N LEU A 199 10.62 20.74 -15.70
CA LEU A 199 11.68 19.76 -15.51
C LEU A 199 13.07 20.34 -15.83
N ASP A 200 13.17 21.15 -16.89
CA ASP A 200 14.41 21.82 -17.28
C ASP A 200 14.92 22.81 -16.22
N LYS A 201 14.03 23.32 -15.37
CA LYS A 201 14.40 24.11 -14.18
C LYS A 201 14.76 23.23 -12.99
N LEU A 202 14.11 22.07 -12.82
CA LEU A 202 14.35 21.16 -11.70
C LEU A 202 15.72 20.48 -11.79
N VAL A 203 16.06 19.89 -12.94
CA VAL A 203 17.24 19.03 -13.10
C VAL A 203 18.54 19.75 -12.69
N PRO A 204 18.79 21.01 -13.07
CA PRO A 204 20.01 21.73 -12.67
C PRO A 204 20.12 22.02 -11.15
N THR A 205 19.06 21.80 -10.36
CA THR A 205 19.10 22.07 -8.90
C THR A 205 19.93 21.07 -8.10
N SER A 206 20.37 19.97 -8.71
CA SER A 206 21.26 18.98 -8.09
C SER A 206 22.22 18.38 -9.11
N PRO A 207 23.53 18.28 -8.82
CA PRO A 207 24.48 17.61 -9.71
C PRO A 207 24.23 16.10 -9.83
N SER A 208 23.47 15.50 -8.91
CA SER A 208 23.05 14.09 -8.95
C SER A 208 21.82 13.84 -9.83
N TYR A 209 21.18 14.89 -10.35
CA TYR A 209 20.00 14.76 -11.21
C TYR A 209 20.42 14.70 -12.69
N LYS A 210 19.83 13.76 -13.43
CA LYS A 210 20.06 13.62 -14.88
C LYS A 210 18.73 13.53 -15.60
N ARG A 211 18.59 14.28 -16.69
CA ARG A 211 17.49 14.12 -17.63
C ARG A 211 17.85 13.04 -18.64
N ILE A 212 17.00 12.02 -18.77
CA ILE A 212 17.15 10.97 -19.78
C ILE A 212 16.48 11.42 -21.07
N THR A 213 17.18 11.21 -22.19
CA THR A 213 16.60 11.43 -23.51
C THR A 213 15.65 10.29 -23.83
N VAL A 214 14.36 10.59 -23.92
CA VAL A 214 13.31 9.64 -24.30
C VAL A 214 12.76 10.10 -25.65
N GLN A 215 12.92 9.27 -26.67
CA GLN A 215 12.37 9.59 -27.99
C GLN A 215 10.84 9.49 -27.98
N SER A 216 10.17 10.21 -28.88
CA SER A 216 8.70 10.21 -28.93
C SER A 216 8.10 8.82 -29.15
N GLU A 217 8.76 7.97 -29.92
CA GLU A 217 8.42 6.57 -30.18
C GLU A 217 8.64 5.63 -28.98
N GLU A 218 9.44 6.06 -28.01
CA GLU A 218 9.73 5.39 -26.73
C GLU A 218 8.83 5.87 -25.59
N LYS A 219 7.95 6.86 -25.83
CA LYS A 219 6.96 7.28 -24.83
C LYS A 219 5.97 6.16 -24.53
N GLY A 220 5.52 6.13 -23.28
CA GLY A 220 4.71 5.06 -22.72
C GLY A 220 5.47 4.26 -21.66
N TYR A 221 4.74 3.90 -20.60
CA TYR A 221 5.31 3.31 -19.38
C TYR A 221 6.19 2.09 -19.62
N ALA A 222 5.87 1.24 -20.59
CA ALA A 222 6.66 0.04 -20.86
C ALA A 222 7.97 0.29 -21.66
N LYS A 223 7.98 1.29 -22.53
CA LYS A 223 9.12 1.55 -23.45
C LYS A 223 10.19 2.44 -22.83
N ILE A 224 9.80 3.32 -21.92
CA ILE A 224 10.73 4.25 -21.26
C ILE A 224 11.81 3.51 -20.42
N TRP A 225 11.59 2.22 -20.10
CA TRP A 225 12.61 1.36 -19.52
C TRP A 225 13.85 1.20 -20.42
N ASP A 226 13.66 1.17 -21.75
CA ASP A 226 14.72 0.94 -22.74
C ASP A 226 15.81 2.03 -22.68
N SER A 227 15.43 3.28 -22.45
CA SER A 227 16.35 4.42 -22.35
C SER A 227 16.74 4.78 -20.90
N SER A 228 15.95 4.37 -19.90
CA SER A 228 16.19 4.75 -18.50
C SER A 228 16.97 3.71 -17.67
N VAL A 229 17.02 2.45 -18.12
CA VAL A 229 17.74 1.37 -17.45
C VAL A 229 18.76 0.74 -18.41
N THR A 230 20.02 1.18 -18.29
CA THR A 230 21.08 0.89 -19.27
C THR A 230 22.34 0.25 -18.68
N ASP A 231 22.49 0.24 -17.36
CA ASP A 231 23.65 -0.35 -16.67
C ASP A 231 23.24 -1.63 -15.92
N PRO A 232 23.71 -2.82 -16.33
CA PRO A 232 23.34 -4.08 -15.71
C PRO A 232 23.79 -4.25 -14.25
N ASP A 233 24.83 -3.51 -13.83
CA ASP A 233 25.43 -3.58 -12.49
C ASP A 233 24.90 -2.49 -11.54
N THR A 234 23.93 -1.68 -11.99
CA THR A 234 23.24 -0.68 -11.17
C THR A 234 21.97 -1.26 -10.54
N LEU A 235 21.74 -0.95 -9.27
CA LEU A 235 20.45 -1.19 -8.61
C LEU A 235 19.54 0.00 -8.88
N TYR A 236 18.49 -0.21 -9.65
CA TYR A 236 17.53 0.83 -9.98
C TYR A 236 16.36 0.82 -8.99
N ILE A 237 15.96 2.00 -8.55
CA ILE A 237 14.75 2.24 -7.78
C ILE A 237 13.77 3.01 -8.66
N LYS A 238 12.79 2.31 -9.24
CA LYS A 238 11.72 2.96 -9.99
C LYS A 238 10.74 3.59 -9.00
N ILE A 239 10.53 4.90 -9.13
CA ILE A 239 9.61 5.69 -8.31
C ILE A 239 8.67 6.43 -9.27
N ASP A 240 7.36 6.32 -9.06
CA ASP A 240 6.40 7.12 -9.81
C ASP A 240 6.47 8.59 -9.37
N ASP A 241 6.25 9.51 -10.31
CA ASP A 241 6.35 10.95 -10.09
C ASP A 241 5.24 11.51 -9.18
N ASP A 242 4.29 10.65 -8.78
CA ASP A 242 3.21 10.92 -7.85
C ASP A 242 3.31 10.14 -6.52
N ILE A 243 4.51 9.67 -6.17
CA ILE A 243 4.86 9.37 -4.79
C ILE A 243 4.98 10.68 -3.98
N ILE A 244 4.09 10.86 -3.00
CA ILE A 244 3.93 12.11 -2.22
C ILE A 244 4.39 11.98 -0.76
N PHE A 245 4.90 10.81 -0.38
CA PHE A 245 5.54 10.56 0.92
C PHE A 245 6.51 9.39 0.81
N ILE A 246 7.67 9.51 1.45
CA ILE A 246 8.67 8.45 1.62
C ILE A 246 9.16 8.48 3.07
N ASP A 247 9.05 7.36 3.79
CA ASP A 247 9.65 7.23 5.13
C ASP A 247 11.18 7.30 5.05
N ASP A 248 11.83 7.90 6.05
CA ASP A 248 13.30 8.04 6.10
C ASP A 248 14.03 6.68 5.97
N ASN A 249 13.40 5.56 6.35
CA ASN A 249 13.98 4.23 6.25
C ASN A 249 13.49 3.44 5.03
N ALA A 250 12.64 4.02 4.16
CA ALA A 250 12.03 3.29 3.06
C ALA A 250 13.07 2.77 2.07
N ILE A 251 13.93 3.65 1.53
CA ILE A 251 14.98 3.24 0.59
C ILE A 251 15.99 2.29 1.24
N PRO A 252 16.51 2.56 2.46
CA PRO A 252 17.37 1.61 3.15
C PRO A 252 16.78 0.22 3.30
N LYS A 253 15.55 0.10 3.80
CA LYS A 253 14.87 -1.20 3.99
C LYS A 253 14.59 -1.90 2.66
N LEU A 254 14.19 -1.15 1.64
CA LEU A 254 13.92 -1.66 0.30
C LEU A 254 15.18 -2.29 -0.32
N VAL A 255 16.30 -1.55 -0.27
CA VAL A 255 17.58 -1.99 -0.81
C VAL A 255 18.14 -3.15 0.02
N SER A 256 18.17 -3.04 1.35
CA SER A 256 18.63 -4.13 2.23
C SER A 256 17.89 -5.43 1.93
N LEU A 257 16.56 -5.39 1.78
CA LEU A 257 15.80 -6.59 1.48
C LEU A 257 16.16 -7.18 0.11
N LYS A 258 16.36 -6.34 -0.91
CA LYS A 258 16.77 -6.80 -2.26
C LYS A 258 18.12 -7.51 -2.25
N LEU A 259 19.04 -7.08 -1.37
CA LEU A 259 20.36 -7.68 -1.20
C LEU A 259 20.34 -8.95 -0.35
N GLU A 260 19.58 -8.95 0.75
CA GLU A 260 19.41 -10.12 1.63
C GLU A 260 18.69 -11.28 0.92
N HIS A 261 17.81 -10.95 -0.04
CA HIS A 261 17.09 -11.91 -0.87
C HIS A 261 17.52 -11.76 -2.34
N ASP A 262 18.78 -12.04 -2.63
CA ASP A 262 19.36 -11.96 -3.98
C ASP A 262 18.57 -12.76 -5.05
N HIS A 263 17.96 -13.89 -4.66
CA HIS A 263 17.10 -14.70 -5.52
C HIS A 263 15.77 -14.04 -5.92
N SER A 264 15.33 -12.98 -5.22
CA SER A 264 14.15 -12.20 -5.62
C SER A 264 14.36 -11.54 -6.98
N PHE A 265 13.30 -11.48 -7.79
CA PHE A 265 13.35 -10.76 -9.06
C PHE A 265 13.36 -9.26 -8.82
N LEU A 266 12.41 -8.77 -8.02
CA LEU A 266 12.34 -7.39 -7.56
C LEU A 266 11.76 -7.33 -6.14
N VAL A 267 11.96 -6.18 -5.49
CA VAL A 267 11.32 -5.85 -4.21
C VAL A 267 10.48 -4.58 -4.39
N SER A 268 9.25 -4.60 -3.90
CA SER A 268 8.38 -3.42 -3.82
C SER A 268 8.40 -2.81 -2.43
N ALA A 269 8.23 -1.49 -2.34
CA ALA A 269 7.99 -0.79 -1.08
C ALA A 269 6.57 -1.06 -0.57
N ASN A 270 6.32 -0.76 0.70
CA ASN A 270 4.99 -0.73 1.27
C ASN A 270 4.29 0.60 0.93
N VAL A 271 3.50 0.62 -0.13
CA VAL A 271 2.90 1.84 -0.68
C VAL A 271 1.44 1.98 -0.25
N VAL A 272 1.12 3.04 0.52
CA VAL A 272 -0.26 3.48 0.76
C VAL A 272 -0.90 3.85 -0.59
N ASN A 273 -2.10 3.35 -0.85
CA ASN A 273 -2.76 3.42 -2.15
C ASN A 273 -1.95 2.76 -3.30
N GLY A 274 -1.09 1.78 -3.01
CA GLY A 274 -0.42 0.93 -3.99
C GLY A 274 -1.03 -0.48 -4.03
N ALA A 275 -1.62 -0.90 -5.15
CA ALA A 275 -2.33 -2.17 -5.24
C ALA A 275 -1.38 -3.38 -5.13
N PRO A 276 -1.71 -4.45 -4.38
CA PRO A 276 -2.94 -4.69 -3.60
C PRO A 276 -2.84 -4.33 -2.11
N LEU A 277 -1.83 -3.56 -1.70
CA LEU A 277 -1.51 -3.26 -0.30
C LEU A 277 -2.62 -2.63 0.54
N PRO A 278 -3.59 -1.84 -0.01
CA PRO A 278 -4.75 -1.37 0.76
C PRO A 278 -5.49 -2.48 1.50
N TYR A 279 -5.57 -3.68 0.92
CA TYR A 279 -6.17 -4.85 1.58
C TYR A 279 -5.41 -5.21 2.85
N HIS A 280 -4.07 -5.27 2.79
CA HIS A 280 -3.25 -5.62 3.94
C HIS A 280 -3.35 -4.55 5.03
N HIS A 281 -3.23 -3.27 4.68
CA HIS A 281 -3.35 -2.17 5.63
C HIS A 281 -4.70 -2.20 6.36
N TYR A 282 -5.79 -2.49 5.65
CA TYR A 282 -7.10 -2.63 6.26
C TYR A 282 -7.16 -3.85 7.19
N ARG A 283 -6.76 -5.03 6.71
CA ARG A 283 -6.92 -6.29 7.44
C ARG A 283 -5.99 -6.44 8.64
N THR A 284 -4.92 -5.66 8.71
CA THR A 284 -4.05 -5.56 9.90
C THR A 284 -4.38 -4.40 10.82
N GLY A 285 -5.43 -3.62 10.53
CA GLY A 285 -5.93 -2.56 11.42
C GLY A 285 -5.16 -1.24 11.33
N ALA A 286 -4.41 -1.00 10.26
CA ALA A 286 -3.70 0.27 10.04
C ALA A 286 -4.68 1.40 9.67
N ILE A 287 -5.77 1.08 8.98
CA ILE A 287 -6.71 2.09 8.45
C ILE A 287 -7.74 2.52 9.50
N ARG A 288 -7.92 3.84 9.62
CA ARG A 288 -8.88 4.52 10.48
C ARG A 288 -10.12 4.95 9.69
N PRO A 289 -11.28 5.07 10.35
CA PRO A 289 -12.53 5.38 9.66
C PRO A 289 -12.60 6.88 9.32
N TYR A 290 -12.76 7.15 8.03
CA TYR A 290 -13.00 8.48 7.48
C TYR A 290 -14.17 8.42 6.51
N LEU A 291 -14.98 9.48 6.49
CA LEU A 291 -16.08 9.67 5.55
C LEU A 291 -16.00 11.08 4.93
N PRO A 292 -16.49 11.27 3.70
CA PRO A 292 -16.43 12.56 3.04
C PRO A 292 -17.33 13.58 3.76
N GLU A 293 -16.82 14.81 3.87
CA GLU A 293 -17.66 15.94 4.22
C GLU A 293 -18.61 16.22 3.05
N LEU A 294 -19.93 16.22 3.30
CA LEU A 294 -20.95 16.27 2.24
C LEU A 294 -21.29 17.70 1.80
N ALA A 295 -20.98 18.70 2.63
CA ALA A 295 -21.25 20.11 2.33
C ALA A 295 -20.07 20.98 2.77
N PRO A 296 -19.72 22.04 2.01
CA PRO A 296 -18.66 22.96 2.41
C PRO A 296 -18.92 23.56 3.81
N PRO A 297 -17.87 23.85 4.61
CA PRO A 297 -18.01 24.56 5.87
C PRO A 297 -18.74 25.90 5.68
N LYS A 298 -19.60 26.30 6.61
CA LYS A 298 -20.39 27.55 6.49
C LYS A 298 -19.52 28.81 6.34
N ASP A 299 -18.28 28.76 6.83
CA ASP A 299 -17.29 29.85 6.73
C ASP A 299 -16.30 29.68 5.57
N SER A 300 -16.47 28.65 4.72
CA SER A 300 -15.62 28.50 3.54
C SER A 300 -15.98 29.58 2.54
N ILE A 301 -15.05 30.53 2.34
CA ILE A 301 -15.08 31.41 1.18
C ILE A 301 -14.99 30.48 -0.04
N ILE A 302 -16.05 30.43 -0.85
CA ILE A 302 -16.01 29.84 -2.18
C ILE A 302 -15.06 30.73 -2.98
N ILE A 303 -13.78 30.38 -3.00
CA ILE A 303 -12.85 30.96 -3.97
C ILE A 303 -13.19 30.26 -5.28
N ASN A 304 -13.93 30.98 -6.13
CA ASN A 304 -14.24 30.57 -7.49
C ASN A 304 -12.97 30.03 -8.16
N ASN A 305 -12.99 28.75 -8.53
CA ASN A 305 -12.17 28.10 -9.56
C ASN A 305 -10.78 28.70 -9.82
N ASN A 306 -9.79 28.50 -8.93
CA ASN A 306 -8.39 28.33 -9.36
C ASN A 306 -7.42 28.04 -8.20
N TYR A 307 -6.85 26.84 -8.23
CA TYR A 307 -5.49 26.50 -7.76
C TYR A 307 -5.03 25.43 -8.78
N TYR A 308 -4.01 25.54 -9.62
CA TYR A 308 -2.97 26.53 -9.93
C TYR A 308 -2.58 26.29 -11.42
N TYR A 309 -2.65 27.30 -12.28
CA TYR A 309 -1.83 27.38 -13.51
C TYR A 309 -1.23 28.79 -13.51
N ASN A 310 0.05 28.91 -13.19
CA ASN A 310 0.77 30.18 -13.29
C ASN A 310 0.93 30.53 -14.78
N ASN A 311 0.06 31.39 -15.32
CA ASN A 311 0.41 32.17 -16.49
C ASN A 311 0.89 33.55 -16.04
N THR A 312 2.18 33.79 -16.24
CA THR A 312 2.83 35.09 -16.12
C THR A 312 2.21 36.09 -17.09
N ASN A 313 1.32 36.96 -16.60
CA ASN A 313 1.20 38.38 -16.94
C ASN A 313 -0.20 38.85 -16.60
N THR A 314 -0.34 39.71 -15.59
CA THR A 314 -1.22 40.87 -15.65
C THR A 314 -0.90 41.81 -14.49
N ASN A 315 -0.34 42.98 -14.84
CA ASN A 315 -0.35 44.15 -13.98
C ASN A 315 -1.80 44.62 -13.81
N THR A 316 -2.36 44.51 -12.60
CA THR A 316 -3.46 45.39 -12.19
C THR A 316 -3.26 45.84 -10.76
N ASN A 317 -2.97 47.15 -10.64
CA ASN A 317 -3.07 47.90 -9.41
C ASN A 317 -4.55 47.96 -8.97
N THR A 318 -4.89 47.25 -7.92
CA THR A 318 -6.09 47.54 -7.12
C THR A 318 -5.76 47.41 -5.64
N THR A 319 -5.41 48.53 -5.05
CA THR A 319 -5.43 48.76 -3.61
C THR A 319 -6.87 48.70 -3.12
N ASN A 320 -7.23 47.66 -2.36
CA ASN A 320 -8.21 47.75 -1.28
C ASN A 320 -8.03 46.59 -0.30
N SER A 321 -7.94 47.00 0.97
CA SER A 321 -7.65 46.27 2.19
C SER A 321 -8.68 45.21 2.57
N ASN A 322 -8.19 44.19 3.29
CA ASN A 322 -8.88 43.06 3.95
C ASN A 322 -8.94 41.74 3.18
N VAL A 323 -7.80 41.31 2.62
CA VAL A 323 -7.56 39.88 2.39
C VAL A 323 -7.24 39.25 3.75
N THR A 324 -8.28 38.75 4.43
CA THR A 324 -8.14 37.78 5.53
C THR A 324 -7.18 36.69 5.05
N SER A 325 -6.10 36.44 5.81
CA SER A 325 -5.09 35.46 5.43
C SER A 325 -5.76 34.15 4.99
N LEU A 326 -5.53 33.71 3.75
CA LEU A 326 -5.92 32.36 3.34
C LEU A 326 -5.39 31.40 4.40
N ARG A 327 -6.30 30.71 5.11
CA ARG A 327 -5.92 29.76 6.14
C ARG A 327 -5.14 28.66 5.44
N LYS A 328 -3.82 28.60 5.66
CA LYS A 328 -2.97 27.56 5.09
C LYS A 328 -3.60 26.19 5.40
N PRO A 329 -3.72 25.29 4.41
CA PRO A 329 -4.29 23.98 4.64
C PRO A 329 -3.44 23.26 5.70
N THR A 330 -4.10 22.78 6.75
CA THR A 330 -3.44 21.99 7.78
C THR A 330 -3.44 20.53 7.36
N TRP A 331 -2.29 19.87 7.50
CA TRP A 331 -2.20 18.42 7.29
C TRP A 331 -2.68 17.61 8.50
N ARG A 332 -2.84 18.26 9.65
CA ARG A 332 -3.19 17.64 10.94
C ARG A 332 -4.63 17.17 10.97
N ALA A 333 -4.83 15.90 11.27
CA ALA A 333 -6.14 15.30 11.49
C ALA A 333 -6.80 15.84 12.75
N SER A 334 -6.03 16.19 13.79
CA SER A 334 -6.54 16.73 15.05
C SER A 334 -7.24 18.10 14.91
N GLN A 335 -7.06 18.76 13.77
CA GLN A 335 -7.65 20.06 13.45
C GLN A 335 -8.90 19.93 12.58
N LEU A 336 -9.29 18.71 12.22
CA LEU A 336 -10.55 18.43 11.53
C LEU A 336 -11.68 18.25 12.55
N PRO A 337 -12.91 18.71 12.23
CA PRO A 337 -14.09 18.27 12.96
C PRO A 337 -14.32 16.78 12.72
N TYR A 338 -15.06 16.13 13.62
CA TYR A 338 -15.55 14.79 13.37
C TYR A 338 -16.66 14.79 12.33
N TRP A 339 -16.79 13.68 11.61
CA TRP A 339 -17.89 13.47 10.69
C TRP A 339 -19.22 13.38 11.45
N GLU A 340 -20.22 14.13 10.97
CA GLU A 340 -21.59 14.12 11.49
C GLU A 340 -22.55 13.61 10.41
N GLY A 341 -23.44 12.71 10.79
CA GLY A 341 -24.47 12.15 9.90
C GLY A 341 -25.04 10.84 10.45
N PRO A 342 -25.95 10.19 9.71
CA PRO A 342 -26.61 8.96 10.13
C PRO A 342 -25.62 7.82 10.41
N ASP A 343 -25.89 6.97 11.40
CA ASP A 343 -25.04 5.83 11.75
C ASP A 343 -25.03 4.73 10.67
N ASP A 344 -26.08 4.66 9.86
CA ASP A 344 -26.27 3.74 8.73
C ASP A 344 -25.78 4.32 7.39
N PHE A 345 -25.21 5.52 7.38
CA PHE A 345 -24.64 6.09 6.17
C PHE A 345 -23.43 5.29 5.68
N GLU A 346 -23.47 4.90 4.41
CA GLU A 346 -22.36 4.30 3.68
C GLU A 346 -22.08 5.12 2.43
N PHE A 347 -20.82 5.50 2.21
CA PHE A 347 -20.44 6.23 1.00
C PHE A 347 -20.33 5.27 -0.18
N PRO A 348 -21.10 5.45 -1.28
CA PRO A 348 -21.09 4.49 -2.36
C PRO A 348 -19.74 4.50 -3.10
N LEU A 349 -19.20 3.31 -3.39
CA LEU A 349 -17.91 3.18 -4.08
C LEU A 349 -17.94 3.71 -5.52
N ASP A 350 -19.10 3.66 -6.16
CA ASP A 350 -19.29 4.02 -7.58
C ASP A 350 -19.54 5.51 -7.80
N VAL A 351 -19.57 6.34 -6.73
CA VAL A 351 -19.71 7.79 -6.89
C VAL A 351 -18.45 8.33 -7.57
N GLY A 352 -18.59 8.81 -8.79
CA GLY A 352 -17.48 9.30 -9.61
C GLY A 352 -17.22 10.80 -9.53
N ASN A 353 -17.68 11.49 -8.47
CA ASN A 353 -17.33 12.89 -8.22
C ASN A 353 -17.23 13.19 -6.71
N ALA A 354 -16.24 14.01 -6.36
CA ALA A 354 -16.17 14.69 -5.07
C ALA A 354 -17.44 15.52 -4.76
N PRO A 355 -17.89 15.61 -3.49
CA PRO A 355 -19.04 16.46 -3.14
C PRO A 355 -18.88 17.94 -3.50
N TYR A 356 -17.66 18.47 -3.42
CA TYR A 356 -17.30 19.84 -3.82
C TYR A 356 -15.78 19.95 -4.06
N VAL A 357 -15.33 21.08 -4.60
CA VAL A 357 -13.91 21.37 -4.84
C VAL A 357 -13.17 21.55 -3.51
N ASN A 358 -11.97 20.99 -3.40
CA ASN A 358 -11.16 21.00 -2.18
C ASN A 358 -11.89 20.34 -0.98
N HIS A 359 -12.66 19.28 -1.26
CA HIS A 359 -13.41 18.59 -0.22
C HIS A 359 -12.51 17.83 0.74
N ARG A 360 -13.00 17.72 1.97
CA ARG A 360 -12.32 17.06 3.07
C ARG A 360 -12.93 15.68 3.30
N TRP A 361 -12.15 14.82 3.91
CA TRP A 361 -12.68 13.64 4.59
C TRP A 361 -12.45 13.81 6.08
N LEU A 362 -13.49 13.52 6.85
CA LEU A 362 -13.53 13.78 8.28
C LEU A 362 -13.37 12.47 9.06
N PRO A 363 -12.63 12.49 10.19
CA PRO A 363 -12.53 11.34 11.06
C PRO A 363 -13.91 10.97 11.61
N VAL A 364 -14.24 9.69 11.68
CA VAL A 364 -15.52 9.22 12.23
C VAL A 364 -15.32 8.81 13.68
N HIS A 365 -16.24 9.22 14.56
CA HIS A 365 -16.27 8.70 15.93
C HIS A 365 -16.39 7.18 15.92
N ASN A 366 -15.47 6.50 16.62
CA ASN A 366 -15.39 5.05 16.58
C ASN A 366 -15.24 4.43 17.99
N PRO A 367 -16.14 4.73 18.95
CA PRO A 367 -16.02 4.25 20.32
C PRO A 367 -16.07 2.71 20.41
N ASN A 368 -16.86 2.07 19.54
CA ASN A 368 -17.07 0.63 19.53
C ASN A 368 -16.22 -0.12 18.49
N LYS A 369 -15.29 0.57 17.82
CA LYS A 369 -14.47 0.01 16.71
C LYS A 369 -15.28 -0.51 15.49
N THR A 370 -16.56 -0.16 15.38
CA THR A 370 -17.45 -0.61 14.30
C THR A 370 -17.53 0.35 13.11
N ALA A 371 -17.13 1.62 13.27
CA ALA A 371 -17.31 2.64 12.23
C ALA A 371 -16.52 2.32 10.95
N ILE A 372 -15.48 1.48 11.01
CA ILE A 372 -14.72 1.07 9.83
C ILE A 372 -15.57 0.25 8.84
N TYR A 373 -16.57 -0.48 9.32
CA TYR A 373 -17.47 -1.33 8.53
C TYR A 373 -18.61 -0.57 7.83
N ARG A 374 -18.47 0.74 7.68
CA ARG A 374 -19.36 1.57 6.84
C ARG A 374 -18.56 2.56 5.98
N THR A 375 -17.24 2.37 5.95
CA THR A 375 -16.33 3.23 5.20
C THR A 375 -15.85 2.50 3.95
N PRO A 376 -15.51 3.21 2.87
CA PRO A 376 -15.09 2.59 1.61
C PRO A 376 -14.07 1.46 1.78
N ILE A 377 -13.09 1.59 2.67
CA ILE A 377 -11.99 0.62 2.83
C ILE A 377 -12.46 -0.80 3.15
N GLN A 378 -13.66 -0.98 3.70
CA GLN A 378 -14.23 -2.32 3.94
C GLN A 378 -14.25 -3.17 2.66
N HIS A 379 -14.40 -2.51 1.52
CA HIS A 379 -14.47 -3.14 0.22
C HIS A 379 -13.10 -3.40 -0.40
N ALA A 380 -11.99 -3.09 0.28
CA ALA A 380 -10.63 -3.36 -0.22
C ALA A 380 -10.44 -4.86 -0.52
N LEU A 381 -10.04 -5.18 -1.76
CA LEU A 381 -9.82 -6.54 -2.24
C LEU A 381 -8.33 -6.89 -2.31
N CYS A 382 -8.00 -8.14 -1.99
CA CYS A 382 -6.64 -8.69 -2.12
C CYS A 382 -6.16 -8.77 -3.59
N SER A 383 -7.09 -8.74 -4.55
CA SER A 383 -6.79 -8.71 -6.00
C SER A 383 -7.64 -7.62 -6.67
N PRO A 384 -7.23 -6.35 -6.59
CA PRO A 384 -8.07 -5.20 -6.94
C PRO A 384 -8.11 -4.89 -8.44
N TRP A 385 -7.52 -5.74 -9.29
CA TRP A 385 -7.28 -5.46 -10.73
C TRP A 385 -8.55 -5.35 -11.59
N LYS A 386 -9.74 -5.65 -11.03
CA LYS A 386 -11.05 -5.51 -11.68
C LYS A 386 -11.98 -4.57 -10.89
N GLU A 387 -12.51 -5.03 -9.75
CA GLU A 387 -13.66 -4.40 -9.07
C GLU A 387 -13.30 -3.11 -8.31
N ASN A 388 -12.12 -3.06 -7.70
CA ASN A 388 -11.67 -1.90 -6.92
C ASN A 388 -10.77 -0.93 -7.71
N ARG A 389 -10.40 -1.30 -8.94
CA ARG A 389 -9.53 -0.49 -9.77
C ARG A 389 -10.24 0.83 -10.07
N GLY A 390 -9.72 1.93 -9.55
CA GLY A 390 -10.27 3.27 -9.80
C GLY A 390 -11.30 3.78 -8.80
N LYS A 391 -11.57 3.08 -7.69
CA LYS A 391 -12.41 3.64 -6.63
C LYS A 391 -11.61 4.70 -5.87
N TRP A 392 -11.82 5.97 -6.20
CA TRP A 392 -11.09 7.08 -5.58
C TRP A 392 -11.40 7.24 -4.09
N SER A 393 -12.61 6.87 -3.66
CA SER A 393 -13.03 6.89 -2.25
C SER A 393 -12.20 5.96 -1.36
N LEU A 394 -11.75 4.82 -1.91
CA LEU A 394 -10.78 3.92 -1.24
C LEU A 394 -9.43 4.62 -1.04
N ALA A 395 -8.95 5.34 -2.06
CA ALA A 395 -7.69 6.08 -1.99
C ALA A 395 -7.78 7.25 -1.01
N ALA A 396 -8.86 8.03 -1.10
CA ALA A 396 -9.10 9.17 -0.23
C ALA A 396 -9.07 8.73 1.25
N GLN A 397 -9.87 7.74 1.64
CA GLN A 397 -9.86 7.24 3.00
C GLN A 397 -8.46 6.82 3.48
N GLN A 398 -7.69 6.12 2.63
CA GLN A 398 -6.33 5.71 2.98
C GLN A 398 -5.42 6.92 3.26
N HIS A 399 -5.46 7.95 2.42
CA HIS A 399 -4.62 9.13 2.58
C HIS A 399 -4.95 9.89 3.87
N PHE A 400 -6.23 10.11 4.18
CA PHE A 400 -6.62 10.81 5.41
C PHE A 400 -6.29 9.99 6.66
N SER A 401 -6.51 8.68 6.63
CA SER A 401 -6.07 7.76 7.69
C SER A 401 -4.54 7.78 7.88
N PHE A 402 -3.79 7.87 6.78
CA PHE A 402 -2.33 7.90 6.84
C PHE A 402 -1.81 9.21 7.42
N LEU A 403 -2.39 10.36 7.04
CA LEU A 403 -2.06 11.67 7.62
C LEU A 403 -2.32 11.71 9.14
N GLU A 404 -3.39 11.08 9.63
CA GLU A 404 -3.63 10.91 11.07
C GLU A 404 -2.55 10.05 11.74
N SER A 405 -2.07 9.01 11.05
CA SER A 405 -1.01 8.14 11.57
C SER A 405 0.35 8.83 11.58
N LEU A 406 0.62 9.71 10.61
CA LEU A 406 1.78 10.61 10.62
C LEU A 406 1.72 11.56 11.81
N GLU A 407 0.57 12.20 12.05
CA GLU A 407 0.41 13.12 13.17
C GLU A 407 0.61 12.42 14.52
N ARG A 408 0.10 11.19 14.66
CA ARG A 408 0.24 10.40 15.88
C ARG A 408 1.58 9.71 16.04
N ASN A 409 2.45 9.78 15.03
CA ASN A 409 3.70 9.01 14.97
C ASN A 409 3.45 7.50 15.20
N THR A 410 2.42 6.96 14.55
CA THR A 410 2.01 5.54 14.59
C THR A 410 2.04 4.92 13.20
N THR A 411 3.08 5.19 12.39
CA THR A 411 3.21 4.63 11.04
C THR A 411 3.65 3.17 11.04
N ASP A 412 4.17 2.68 12.16
CA ASP A 412 4.55 1.29 12.40
C ASP A 412 3.39 0.30 12.21
N VAL A 413 2.14 0.74 12.43
CA VAL A 413 0.94 -0.08 12.22
C VAL A 413 0.74 -0.52 10.76
N TYR A 414 1.39 0.15 9.80
CA TYR A 414 1.36 -0.22 8.39
C TYR A 414 2.31 -1.37 8.05
N ASP A 415 3.27 -1.71 8.93
CA ASP A 415 4.14 -2.87 8.76
C ASP A 415 3.38 -4.16 9.10
N PHE A 416 2.74 -4.73 8.07
CA PHE A 416 1.78 -5.82 8.23
C PHE A 416 2.41 -7.21 8.29
N ALA A 417 3.72 -7.35 8.04
CA ALA A 417 4.39 -8.65 8.06
C ALA A 417 5.33 -8.76 9.26
N ARG A 418 5.18 -9.86 10.02
CA ARG A 418 5.97 -10.12 11.23
C ARG A 418 7.50 -10.08 11.03
N ARG A 419 7.98 -10.34 9.82
CA ARG A 419 9.41 -10.36 9.47
C ARG A 419 9.83 -9.21 8.55
N GLY A 420 8.99 -8.20 8.34
CA GLY A 420 9.28 -7.11 7.42
C GLY A 420 9.23 -7.50 5.93
N VAL A 421 8.76 -8.72 5.62
CA VAL A 421 8.76 -9.33 4.28
C VAL A 421 7.41 -9.94 3.98
N TRP A 422 6.88 -9.62 2.80
CA TRP A 422 5.74 -10.30 2.21
C TRP A 422 6.09 -10.84 0.83
N ASP A 423 5.77 -12.10 0.56
CA ASP A 423 5.92 -12.71 -0.77
C ASP A 423 4.61 -12.56 -1.55
N MET A 424 4.67 -11.96 -2.73
CA MET A 424 3.49 -11.76 -3.59
C MET A 424 2.97 -13.05 -4.21
N GLY A 425 3.68 -14.18 -4.14
CA GLY A 425 3.23 -15.46 -4.67
C GLY A 425 3.02 -15.43 -6.19
N PHE A 426 3.81 -14.63 -6.90
CA PHE A 426 3.67 -14.35 -8.34
C PHE A 426 2.34 -13.69 -8.74
N GLU A 427 1.66 -13.03 -7.80
CA GLU A 427 0.56 -12.12 -8.12
C GLU A 427 1.06 -10.72 -8.47
N ARG A 428 0.26 -10.02 -9.27
CA ARG A 428 0.56 -8.66 -9.71
C ARG A 428 0.60 -7.72 -8.49
N ILE A 429 1.54 -6.80 -8.49
CA ILE A 429 1.64 -5.64 -7.59
C ILE A 429 1.92 -4.41 -8.44
N SER A 430 1.49 -3.23 -8.00
CA SER A 430 1.81 -2.00 -8.70
C SER A 430 3.29 -1.65 -8.54
N ILE A 431 3.90 -1.14 -9.61
CA ILE A 431 5.34 -0.82 -9.67
C ILE A 431 5.66 0.63 -9.28
N ASN A 432 4.85 1.23 -8.41
CA ASN A 432 4.95 2.65 -8.04
C ASN A 432 6.26 3.00 -7.33
N PHE A 433 6.83 2.02 -6.60
CA PHE A 433 8.07 2.17 -5.85
C PHE A 433 8.73 0.79 -5.69
N ILE A 434 9.66 0.45 -6.59
CA ILE A 434 10.32 -0.87 -6.63
C ILE A 434 11.83 -0.75 -6.76
N ALA A 435 12.56 -1.74 -6.24
CA ALA A 435 13.99 -1.94 -6.46
C ALA A 435 14.24 -3.19 -7.32
N ILE A 436 15.03 -3.04 -8.37
CA ILE A 436 15.34 -4.08 -9.35
C ILE A 436 16.76 -3.87 -9.92
N TRP A 437 17.49 -4.95 -10.20
CA TRP A 437 18.79 -4.85 -10.85
C TRP A 437 18.63 -4.48 -12.33
N GLY A 438 19.55 -3.67 -12.86
CA GLY A 438 19.53 -3.30 -14.27
C GLY A 438 19.53 -4.52 -15.19
N ARG A 439 20.34 -5.54 -14.88
CA ARG A 439 20.37 -6.80 -15.65
C ARG A 439 19.01 -7.50 -15.74
N ASP A 440 18.22 -7.45 -14.67
CA ASP A 440 16.92 -8.12 -14.60
C ASP A 440 15.89 -7.45 -15.51
N VAL A 441 16.05 -6.15 -15.77
CA VAL A 441 15.27 -5.40 -16.76
C VAL A 441 15.82 -5.64 -18.17
N ILE A 442 17.12 -5.39 -18.38
CA ILE A 442 17.79 -5.42 -19.70
C ILE A 442 17.60 -6.77 -20.41
N ASP A 443 17.73 -7.88 -19.67
CA ASP A 443 17.56 -9.24 -20.21
C ASP A 443 16.14 -9.55 -20.73
N HIS A 444 15.19 -8.65 -20.47
CA HIS A 444 13.76 -8.83 -20.77
C HIS A 444 13.14 -7.69 -21.59
N LEU A 445 13.94 -6.72 -22.02
CA LEU A 445 13.49 -5.67 -22.93
C LEU A 445 13.22 -6.22 -24.34
N PRO A 446 12.30 -5.61 -25.11
CA PRO A 446 11.39 -4.54 -24.70
C PRO A 446 10.21 -5.06 -23.88
N LEU A 447 9.72 -4.25 -22.94
CA LEU A 447 8.49 -4.56 -22.18
C LEU A 447 7.25 -4.09 -22.95
N VAL A 448 6.14 -4.81 -22.79
CA VAL A 448 4.83 -4.46 -23.40
C VAL A 448 3.79 -4.05 -22.35
N ASP A 449 3.73 -4.77 -21.23
CA ASP A 449 3.02 -4.41 -19.99
C ASP A 449 4.05 -4.53 -18.89
N ASP A 450 4.77 -3.46 -18.58
CA ASP A 450 5.87 -3.47 -17.60
C ASP A 450 5.41 -3.97 -16.23
N GLU A 451 4.28 -3.47 -15.73
CA GLU A 451 3.75 -3.90 -14.44
C GLU A 451 3.38 -5.39 -14.45
N GLY A 452 2.68 -5.88 -15.46
CA GLY A 452 2.33 -7.30 -15.58
C GLY A 452 3.53 -8.21 -15.85
N MET A 453 4.50 -7.75 -16.63
CA MET A 453 5.69 -8.53 -16.98
C MET A 453 6.66 -8.62 -15.81
N LEU A 454 7.04 -7.48 -15.22
CA LEU A 454 8.03 -7.43 -14.15
C LEU A 454 7.52 -8.01 -12.84
N THR A 455 6.20 -7.97 -12.57
CA THR A 455 5.67 -8.45 -11.29
C THR A 455 5.05 -9.85 -11.32
N LYS A 456 4.68 -10.34 -12.52
CA LYS A 456 3.97 -11.61 -12.66
C LYS A 456 4.61 -12.55 -13.67
N SER A 457 4.64 -12.20 -14.96
CA SER A 457 4.98 -13.19 -15.99
C SER A 457 6.47 -13.58 -16.00
N ILE A 458 7.39 -12.62 -15.87
CA ILE A 458 8.84 -12.87 -15.82
C ILE A 458 9.23 -13.55 -14.50
N PRO A 459 8.87 -13.01 -13.31
CA PRO A 459 9.10 -13.68 -12.02
C PRO A 459 8.68 -15.14 -12.00
N LYS A 460 7.47 -15.43 -12.49
CA LYS A 460 6.92 -16.80 -12.52
C LYS A 460 7.70 -17.72 -13.45
N ARG A 461 8.11 -17.24 -14.62
CA ARG A 461 8.94 -18.01 -15.58
C ARG A 461 10.32 -18.30 -15.01
N LEU A 462 10.93 -17.33 -14.34
CA LEU A 462 12.27 -17.46 -13.74
C LEU A 462 12.26 -18.16 -12.38
N ARG A 463 11.08 -18.34 -11.76
CA ARG A 463 10.91 -18.80 -10.37
C ARG A 463 11.66 -17.94 -9.35
N ARG A 464 11.71 -16.64 -9.62
CA ARG A 464 12.31 -15.62 -8.75
C ARG A 464 11.17 -14.77 -8.19
N PRO A 465 10.91 -14.78 -6.87
CA PRO A 465 9.72 -14.16 -6.32
C PRO A 465 9.78 -12.63 -6.36
N VAL A 466 8.60 -12.02 -6.28
CA VAL A 466 8.43 -10.60 -6.01
C VAL A 466 8.14 -10.44 -4.53
N LEU A 467 8.95 -9.66 -3.84
CA LEU A 467 8.80 -9.43 -2.40
C LEU A 467 8.32 -8.00 -2.14
N VAL A 468 7.73 -7.78 -0.97
CA VAL A 468 7.41 -6.44 -0.45
C VAL A 468 8.21 -6.25 0.84
N ALA A 469 8.98 -5.16 0.91
CA ALA A 469 9.58 -4.68 2.14
C ALA A 469 8.50 -3.96 2.95
N THR A 470 7.81 -4.66 3.85
CA THR A 470 6.62 -4.12 4.54
C THR A 470 6.94 -2.95 5.48
N GLY A 471 8.18 -2.86 5.94
CA GLY A 471 8.67 -1.72 6.70
C GLY A 471 9.12 -0.52 5.84
N ALA A 472 9.18 -0.64 4.51
CA ALA A 472 9.60 0.42 3.60
C ALA A 472 8.40 1.27 3.15
N LEU A 473 7.93 2.16 4.02
CA LEU A 473 6.66 2.86 3.84
C LEU A 473 6.74 4.06 2.88
N ALA A 474 5.79 4.17 1.95
CA ALA A 474 5.61 5.31 1.05
C ALA A 474 4.11 5.55 0.79
N SER A 475 3.76 6.67 0.15
CA SER A 475 2.38 6.95 -0.28
C SER A 475 2.33 7.38 -1.75
N HIS A 476 1.48 6.70 -2.53
CA HIS A 476 1.21 6.99 -3.93
C HIS A 476 -0.11 7.76 -4.05
N TYR A 477 -0.10 8.91 -4.73
CA TYR A 477 -1.27 9.79 -4.76
C TYR A 477 -2.47 9.18 -5.48
N ALA A 478 -2.33 8.77 -6.75
CA ALA A 478 -3.49 8.40 -7.54
C ALA A 478 -3.16 7.51 -8.72
N PHE A 479 -3.91 6.44 -8.91
CA PHE A 479 -3.98 5.78 -10.22
C PHE A 479 -4.65 6.69 -11.25
N ALA A 480 -4.40 6.46 -12.54
CA ALA A 480 -5.02 7.22 -13.63
C ALA A 480 -6.57 7.25 -13.56
N SER A 481 -7.20 6.22 -13.01
CA SER A 481 -8.65 6.17 -12.81
C SER A 481 -9.16 6.89 -11.56
N GLN A 482 -8.27 7.36 -10.67
CA GLN A 482 -8.62 8.07 -9.42
C GLN A 482 -8.31 9.57 -9.49
N VAL A 483 -7.49 10.00 -10.46
CA VAL A 483 -6.89 11.34 -10.48
C VAL A 483 -7.92 12.46 -10.47
N ASN A 484 -8.95 12.38 -11.32
CA ASN A 484 -9.91 13.45 -11.49
C ASN A 484 -10.66 13.76 -10.20
N ASP A 485 -11.02 12.72 -9.44
CA ASP A 485 -11.72 12.85 -8.16
C ASP A 485 -10.80 13.28 -7.03
N LEU A 486 -9.60 12.70 -6.94
CA LEU A 486 -8.65 13.02 -5.88
C LEU A 486 -8.13 14.46 -6.02
N MET A 487 -8.02 14.99 -7.24
CA MET A 487 -7.69 16.41 -7.46
C MET A 487 -8.75 17.37 -6.90
N GLN A 488 -9.98 16.91 -6.68
CA GLN A 488 -11.02 17.70 -6.03
C GLN A 488 -10.98 17.59 -4.50
N THR A 489 -10.10 16.77 -3.93
CA THR A 489 -9.85 16.72 -2.48
C THR A 489 -8.81 17.73 -2.06
N ASP A 490 -8.67 17.96 -0.76
CA ASP A 490 -7.54 18.72 -0.21
C ASP A 490 -6.28 17.86 0.05
N ILE A 491 -6.24 16.59 -0.38
CA ILE A 491 -5.15 15.63 -0.08
C ILE A 491 -3.78 16.15 -0.49
N LEU A 492 -3.62 16.56 -1.76
CA LEU A 492 -2.32 17.02 -2.26
C LEU A 492 -1.82 18.24 -1.48
N SER A 493 -2.74 19.16 -1.12
CA SER A 493 -2.43 20.34 -0.31
C SER A 493 -1.99 19.97 1.12
N ARG A 494 -2.54 18.90 1.69
CA ARG A 494 -2.13 18.37 3.00
C ARG A 494 -0.74 17.74 2.95
N TYR A 495 -0.42 16.94 1.94
CA TYR A 495 0.95 16.40 1.80
C TYR A 495 1.97 17.51 1.54
N ARG A 496 1.61 18.54 0.78
CA ARG A 496 2.44 19.75 0.61
C ARG A 496 2.68 20.44 1.95
N ALA A 497 1.64 20.65 2.75
CA ALA A 497 1.76 21.25 4.08
C ALA A 497 2.62 20.40 5.03
N TYR A 498 2.46 19.07 5.02
CA TYR A 498 3.31 18.15 5.78
C TYR A 498 4.80 18.28 5.37
N ALA A 499 5.08 18.28 4.06
CA ALA A 499 6.43 18.40 3.56
C ALA A 499 7.06 19.76 3.90
N ASN A 500 6.28 20.85 3.82
CA ASN A 500 6.69 22.20 4.24
C ASN A 500 6.93 22.30 5.76
N ASP A 501 6.27 21.50 6.58
CA ASP A 501 6.49 21.52 8.03
C ASP A 501 7.72 20.68 8.43
N LEU A 502 7.91 19.52 7.79
CA LEU A 502 8.78 18.46 8.34
C LEU A 502 9.91 17.98 7.43
N ILE A 503 9.79 18.13 6.11
CA ILE A 503 10.70 17.51 5.13
C ILE A 503 11.62 18.54 4.49
N CYS A 504 11.04 19.61 3.95
CA CYS A 504 11.75 20.69 3.24
C CYS A 504 11.14 22.05 3.61
N PRO A 505 11.48 22.60 4.79
CA PRO A 505 10.76 23.76 5.31
C PRO A 505 10.85 25.02 4.44
N GLY A 506 9.68 25.55 4.08
CA GLY A 506 9.55 26.81 3.35
C GLY A 506 9.91 26.75 1.86
N THR A 507 10.08 25.56 1.28
CA THR A 507 10.45 25.40 -0.14
C THR A 507 9.26 25.17 -1.06
N LEU A 508 8.11 24.73 -0.55
CA LEU A 508 6.90 24.47 -1.35
C LEU A 508 5.91 25.64 -1.24
N PRO A 509 5.12 25.90 -2.29
CA PRO A 509 4.16 27.02 -2.35
C PRO A 509 3.08 26.98 -1.25
#